data_AF-A0A9N9NAL3-F1
#
_entry.id   AF-A0A9N9NAL3-F1
#
_cell.length_a   1.000
_cell.length_b   1.000
_cell.length_c   1.000
_cell.angle_alpha   90.00
_cell.angle_beta   90.00
_cell.angle_gamma   90.00
#
_symmetry.space_group_name_H-M   'P 1'
#
loop_
_entity.id
_entity.type
_entity.pdbx_description
1 polymer ?
#
loop_
_entity_poly.entity_id
_entity_poly.type
_entity_poly.pdbx_seq_one_letter_code
_entity_poly.pdbx_strand_id
1 'polypeptide(L)'
;ASGFGYNGDRSRCFAFWQEFRKCYAMADRPEQCTLQKDDYFECLHHTKEKARAKTIKIQELKLIEQRKKQDEISRKLTDSANKSNVMRLGIIEDSDKQKESSN
;
A
#
# COMPACT_ATOMS: atom_id res chain seq x y z
N ALA A 1 18.53 15.67 19.94
CA ALA A 1 18.08 16.63 18.90
C ALA A 1 17.64 17.92 19.59
N SER A 2 18.14 19.08 19.18
CA SER A 2 18.02 20.37 19.88
C SER A 2 16.65 21.08 19.73
N GLY A 3 15.62 20.41 19.22
CA GLY A 3 14.28 21.00 19.00
C GLY A 3 14.16 21.90 17.75
N PHE A 4 15.28 22.43 17.25
CA PHE A 4 15.36 23.23 16.03
C PHE A 4 15.64 22.37 14.79
N GLY A 5 15.01 22.74 13.67
CA GLY A 5 15.23 22.18 12.35
C GLY A 5 16.38 22.85 11.61
N TYR A 6 16.73 22.31 10.44
CA TYR A 6 17.84 22.80 9.61
C TYR A 6 17.72 24.30 9.24
N ASN A 7 16.49 24.79 9.03
CA ASN A 7 16.21 26.18 8.68
C ASN A 7 16.09 27.12 9.90
N GLY A 8 16.38 26.65 11.12
CA GLY A 8 16.15 27.42 12.35
C GLY A 8 14.71 27.41 12.86
N ASP A 9 13.77 26.89 12.06
CA ASP A 9 12.38 26.68 12.46
C ASP A 9 12.21 25.51 13.44
N ARG A 10 10.99 25.30 13.94
CA ARG A 10 10.67 24.12 14.76
C ARG A 10 10.93 22.85 13.95
N SER A 11 11.60 21.88 14.56
CA SER A 11 11.81 20.57 13.93
C SER A 11 10.48 19.85 13.63
N ARG A 12 10.45 18.98 12.62
CA ARG A 12 9.24 18.25 12.20
C ARG A 12 8.54 17.50 13.33
N CYS A 13 9.30 16.95 14.28
CA CYS A 13 8.79 16.19 15.42
C CYS A 13 8.68 17.02 16.71
N PHE A 14 8.76 18.35 16.61
CA PHE A 14 8.74 19.23 17.78
C PHE A 14 7.44 19.13 18.59
N ALA A 15 6.29 18.96 17.93
CA ALA A 15 5.01 18.79 18.61
C ALA A 15 4.99 17.54 19.52
N PHE A 16 5.43 16.39 18.99
CA PHE A 16 5.53 15.16 19.78
C PHE A 16 6.52 15.28 20.94
N TRP A 17 7.65 15.95 20.72
CA TRP A 17 8.58 16.27 21.79
C TRP A 17 7.97 17.15 22.88
N GLN A 18 7.15 18.15 22.50
CA GLN A 18 6.46 19.00 23.46
C GLN A 18 5.48 18.19 24.32
N GLU A 19 4.71 17.28 23.71
CA GLU A 19 3.78 16.41 24.45
C GLU A 19 4.50 15.45 25.40
N PHE A 20 5.61 14.84 24.94
CA PHE A 20 6.46 14.04 25.81
C PHE A 20 7.01 14.86 26.98
N ARG A 21 7.52 16.07 26.72
CA ARG A 21 8.07 16.95 27.75
C ARG A 21 7.00 17.39 28.76
N LYS A 22 5.78 17.69 28.30
CA LYS A 22 4.66 18.04 29.17
C LYS A 22 4.31 16.87 30.10
N CYS A 23 4.19 15.67 29.56
CA CYS A 23 3.94 14.47 30.37
C CYS A 23 5.07 14.25 31.37
N TYR A 24 6.32 14.26 30.91
CA TYR A 24 7.49 13.99 31.72
C TYR A 24 7.66 14.97 32.88
N ALA A 25 7.30 16.25 32.67
CA ALA A 25 7.35 17.28 33.71
C ALA A 25 6.31 17.06 34.82
N MET A 26 5.22 16.34 34.54
CA MET A 26 4.12 16.09 35.49
C MET A 26 4.16 14.67 36.08
N ALA A 27 5.06 13.81 35.62
CA ALA A 27 5.12 12.40 35.98
C ALA A 27 6.10 12.12 37.12
N ASP A 28 5.70 11.29 38.07
CA ASP A 28 6.58 10.82 39.15
C ASP A 28 7.60 9.79 38.63
N ARG A 29 7.22 9.04 37.59
CA ARG A 29 8.07 8.00 36.98
C ARG A 29 8.08 8.13 35.46
N PRO A 30 9.24 7.95 34.81
CA PRO A 30 9.40 8.13 33.36
C PRO A 30 8.53 7.17 32.53
N GLU A 31 8.19 6.00 33.10
CA GLU A 31 7.35 4.98 32.47
C GLU A 31 5.91 5.43 32.21
N GLN A 32 5.42 6.41 32.97
CA GLN A 32 4.06 6.96 32.82
C GLN A 32 3.87 7.69 31.48
N CYS A 33 4.97 8.09 30.82
CA CYS A 33 4.97 8.84 29.56
C CYS A 33 5.47 8.02 28.36
N THR A 34 5.38 6.69 28.46
CA THR A 34 5.83 5.77 27.41
C THR A 34 5.11 5.99 26.09
N LEU A 35 3.80 6.29 26.12
CA LEU A 35 3.02 6.55 24.91
C LEU A 35 3.56 7.76 24.13
N GLN A 36 3.72 8.91 24.80
CA GLN A 36 4.24 10.13 24.18
C GLN A 36 5.70 9.97 23.74
N LYS A 37 6.49 9.21 24.52
CA LYS A 37 7.86 8.85 24.15
C LYS A 37 7.88 8.06 22.84
N ASP A 38 7.02 7.06 22.74
CA ASP A 38 6.95 6.18 21.58
C ASP A 38 6.48 6.93 20.33
N ASP A 39 5.55 7.87 20.46
CA ASP A 39 5.13 8.74 19.35
C ASP A 39 6.25 9.67 18.89
N TYR A 40 7.04 10.22 19.82
CA TYR A 40 8.22 11.02 19.47
C TYR A 40 9.27 10.19 18.70
N PHE A 41 9.56 8.97 19.15
CA PHE A 41 10.48 8.07 18.46
C PHE A 41 9.93 7.53 17.14
N GLU A 42 8.62 7.32 17.04
CA GLU A 42 7.95 6.97 15.79
C GLU A 42 8.17 8.10 14.78
N CYS A 43 7.90 9.36 15.14
CA CYS A 43 8.12 10.48 14.24
C CYS A 43 9.58 10.61 13.78
N LEU A 44 10.55 10.32 14.67
CA LEU A 44 11.97 10.42 14.32
C LEU A 44 12.45 9.32 13.36
N HIS A 45 11.95 8.09 13.53
CA HIS A 45 12.53 6.92 12.86
C HIS A 45 11.59 6.26 11.84
N HIS A 46 10.30 6.54 11.92
CA HIS A 46 9.22 5.97 11.11
C HIS A 46 9.26 4.44 11.06
N THR A 47 9.59 3.78 12.18
CA THR A 47 9.76 2.33 12.25
C THR A 47 8.45 1.59 11.97
N LYS A 48 7.39 2.02 12.66
CA LYS A 48 6.03 1.47 12.50
C LYS A 48 5.50 1.72 11.10
N GLU A 49 5.66 2.94 10.59
CA GLU A 49 5.22 3.29 9.23
C GLU A 49 5.96 2.49 8.15
N LYS A 50 7.29 2.38 8.24
CA LYS A 50 8.08 1.55 7.30
C LYS A 50 7.67 0.08 7.35
N ALA A 51 7.39 -0.47 8.54
CA ALA A 51 6.93 -1.85 8.68
C ALA A 51 5.54 -2.06 8.06
N ARG A 52 4.63 -1.12 8.27
CA ARG A 52 3.29 -1.14 7.67
C ARG A 52 3.33 -1.05 6.16
N ALA A 53 4.08 -0.08 5.60
CA ALA A 53 4.24 0.09 4.16
C ALA A 53 4.81 -1.17 3.49
N LYS A 54 5.80 -1.82 4.12
CA LYS A 54 6.33 -3.11 3.65
C LYS A 54 5.25 -4.20 3.63
N THR A 55 4.45 -4.29 4.67
CA THR A 55 3.38 -5.29 4.79
C THR A 55 2.33 -5.11 3.70
N ILE A 56 1.87 -3.87 3.48
CA ILE A 56 0.92 -3.53 2.41
C ILE A 56 1.49 -3.91 1.04
N LYS A 57 2.73 -3.52 0.75
CA LYS A 57 3.39 -3.84 -0.51
C LYS A 57 3.49 -5.36 -0.75
N ILE A 58 3.81 -6.13 0.30
CA ILE A 58 3.86 -7.60 0.20
C ILE A 58 2.47 -8.18 -0.09
N GLN A 59 1.43 -7.66 0.55
CA GLN A 59 0.05 -8.10 0.32
C GLN A 59 -0.40 -7.77 -1.11
N GLU A 60 -0.11 -6.57 -1.61
CA GLU A 60 -0.41 -6.17 -2.98
C GLU A 60 0.24 -7.10 -4.01
N LEU A 61 1.53 -7.43 -3.82
CA LEU A 61 2.24 -8.36 -4.71
C LEU A 61 1.60 -9.75 -4.73
N LYS A 62 1.20 -10.27 -3.56
CA LYS A 62 0.48 -11.56 -3.47
C LYS A 62 -0.84 -11.53 -4.21
N LEU A 63 -1.62 -10.45 -4.07
CA LEU A 63 -2.90 -10.29 -4.78
C LEU A 63 -2.70 -10.21 -6.30
N ILE A 64 -1.68 -9.48 -6.75
CA ILE A 64 -1.33 -9.40 -8.17
C ILE A 64 -0.94 -10.78 -8.71
N GLU A 65 -0.14 -11.56 -7.98
CA GLU A 65 0.25 -12.91 -8.38
C GLU A 65 -0.95 -13.86 -8.43
N GLN A 66 -1.84 -13.81 -7.44
CA GLN A 66 -3.07 -14.60 -7.42
C GLN A 66 -3.98 -14.26 -8.60
N ARG A 67 -4.17 -12.97 -8.90
CA ARG A 67 -4.94 -12.52 -10.07
C ARG A 67 -4.32 -13.04 -11.36
N LYS A 68 -3.00 -12.93 -11.53
CA LYS A 68 -2.30 -13.46 -12.72
C LYS A 68 -2.50 -14.97 -12.89
N LYS A 69 -2.39 -15.75 -11.81
CA LYS A 69 -2.65 -17.20 -11.82
C LYS A 69 -4.10 -17.50 -12.19
N GLN A 70 -5.05 -16.75 -11.63
CA GLN A 70 -6.47 -16.90 -11.96
C GLN A 70 -6.75 -16.56 -13.43
N ASP A 71 -6.17 -15.47 -13.95
CA ASP A 71 -6.31 -15.08 -15.35
C ASP A 71 -5.67 -16.11 -16.30
N GLU A 72 -4.56 -16.74 -15.89
CA GLU A 72 -3.94 -17.82 -16.65
C GLU A 72 -4.81 -19.09 -16.64
N ILE A 73 -5.38 -19.46 -15.49
CA ILE A 73 -6.31 -20.59 -15.38
C ILE A 73 -7.56 -20.36 -16.23
N SER A 74 -8.17 -19.17 -16.12
CA SER A 74 -9.33 -18.78 -16.93
C SER A 74 -9.02 -18.86 -18.42
N ARG A 75 -7.85 -18.36 -18.86
CA ARG A 75 -7.42 -18.48 -20.26
C ARG A 75 -7.25 -19.93 -20.71
N LYS A 76 -6.60 -20.78 -19.91
CA LYS A 76 -6.47 -22.23 -20.22
C LYS A 76 -7.82 -22.93 -20.30
N LEU A 77 -8.78 -22.56 -19.44
CA LEU A 77 -10.14 -23.08 -19.46
C LEU A 77 -10.90 -22.63 -20.72
N THR A 78 -10.85 -21.34 -21.08
CA THR A 78 -11.49 -20.84 -22.31
C THR A 78 -10.90 -21.47 -23.57
N ASP A 79 -9.56 -21.64 -23.62
CA ASP A 79 -8.90 -22.29 -24.75
C ASP A 79 -9.29 -23.77 -24.86
N SER A 80 -9.44 -24.46 -23.74
CA SER A 80 -9.89 -25.85 -23.70
C SER A 80 -11.36 -25.98 -24.12
N ALA A 81 -12.23 -25.06 -23.71
CA ALA A 81 -13.62 -24.99 -24.14
C ALA A 81 -13.74 -24.71 -25.65
N ASN A 82 -12.94 -23.78 -26.19
CA ASN A 82 -12.88 -23.49 -27.62
C ASN A 82 -12.37 -24.68 -28.46
N LYS A 83 -11.54 -25.56 -27.89
CA LYS A 83 -11.07 -26.80 -28.54
C LYS A 83 -12.06 -27.96 -28.45
N SER A 84 -13.03 -27.89 -27.54
CA SER A 84 -14.10 -28.90 -27.45
C SER A 84 -15.09 -28.73 -28.59
N ASN A 85 -15.64 -29.82 -29.11
CA ASN A 85 -16.62 -29.84 -30.22
C ASN A 85 -18.02 -29.29 -29.84
N VAL A 86 -18.09 -28.39 -28.86
CA VAL A 86 -19.34 -27.76 -28.44
C VAL A 86 -19.73 -26.69 -29.46
N MET A 87 -20.98 -26.74 -29.92
CA MET A 87 -21.53 -25.84 -30.93
C MET A 87 -21.34 -24.38 -30.50
N ARG A 88 -20.52 -23.63 -31.24
CA ARG A 88 -20.17 -22.24 -30.96
C ARG A 88 -21.40 -21.35 -31.18
N LEU A 89 -22.03 -20.90 -30.09
CA LEU A 89 -23.06 -19.86 -30.12
C LEU A 89 -22.35 -18.53 -30.43
N GLY A 90 -22.49 -18.02 -31.66
CA GLY A 90 -21.82 -16.83 -32.17
C GLY A 90 -22.26 -15.54 -31.48
N ILE A 91 -21.86 -15.34 -30.23
CA ILE A 91 -22.28 -14.23 -29.35
C ILE A 91 -21.22 -13.11 -29.32
N ILE A 92 -20.03 -13.31 -29.91
CA ILE A 92 -19.01 -12.27 -30.07
C ILE A 92 -18.86 -12.00 -31.57
N GLU A 93 -19.40 -10.89 -32.04
CA GLU A 93 -19.08 -10.31 -33.35
C GLU A 93 -17.76 -9.56 -33.23
N ASP A 94 -16.71 -10.06 -33.89
CA ASP A 94 -15.44 -9.34 -34.03
C ASP A 94 -15.70 -7.99 -34.71
N SER A 95 -15.60 -6.90 -33.94
CA SER A 95 -15.82 -5.53 -34.43
C SER A 95 -14.60 -4.96 -35.18
N ASP A 96 -13.77 -5.81 -35.80
CA ASP A 96 -12.48 -5.44 -36.38
C ASP A 96 -12.37 -5.63 -37.91
N LYS A 97 -13.50 -5.53 -38.63
CA LYS A 97 -13.48 -5.46 -40.11
C LYS A 97 -14.48 -4.46 -40.71
N GLN A 98 -14.39 -3.19 -40.34
CA GLN A 98 -14.89 -2.08 -41.20
C GLN A 98 -14.08 -0.79 -41.02
N LYS A 99 -12.79 -0.80 -41.37
CA LYS A 99 -12.03 0.41 -41.73
C LYS A 99 -11.04 0.13 -42.86
N GLU A 100 -11.49 -0.51 -43.94
CA GLU A 100 -10.70 -0.61 -45.18
C GLU A 100 -11.56 -1.05 -46.37
N SER A 101 -12.60 -0.28 -46.71
CA SER A 101 -13.12 -0.15 -48.08
C SER A 101 -14.40 0.71 -48.09
N SER A 102 -14.24 2.02 -48.06
CA SER A 102 -15.14 2.92 -48.80
C SER A 102 -14.26 4.03 -49.35
N ASN A 103 -14.17 4.05 -50.68
CA ASN A 103 -13.88 5.25 -51.47
C ASN A 103 -14.78 6.41 -51.06
#